data_AF-A0A6I0DSG3-F1
#
_entry.id   AF-A0A6I0DSG3-F1
#
_cell.length_a   1.000
_cell.length_b   1.000
_cell.length_c   1.000
_cell.angle_alpha   90.00
_cell.angle_beta   90.00
_cell.angle_gamma   90.00
#
_symmetry.space_group_name_H-M   'P 1'
#
loop_
_entity.id
_entity.type
_entity.pdbx_description
1 polymer ?
#
loop_
_entity_poly.entity_id
_entity_poly.type
_entity_poly.pdbx_seq_one_letter_code
_entity_poly.pdbx_strand_id
1 'polypeptide(L)'
;MLDGGIVEEGKRLVIELASVYVACDDCGHSRILYLSNLRKAAELGVQNYRELCRKIRCGECPKAPPNARNLTIRPYWRCDEVELDQTCA
;
A
#
# COMPACT_ATOMS: atom_id res chain seq x y z
N MET A 1 9.89 -9.50 17.33
CA MET A 1 8.58 -9.54 16.63
C MET A 1 8.32 -8.14 16.10
N LEU A 2 8.67 -7.94 14.82
CA LEU A 2 8.26 -6.86 13.90
C LEU A 2 8.01 -5.48 14.55
N ASP A 3 9.10 -4.78 14.85
CA ASP A 3 9.11 -3.32 14.94
C ASP A 3 8.88 -2.77 13.53
N GLY A 4 7.61 -2.66 13.15
CA GLY A 4 7.24 -1.86 11.99
C GLY A 4 7.52 -0.41 12.35
N GLY A 5 8.28 0.31 11.53
CA GLY A 5 8.46 1.76 11.58
C GLY A 5 7.17 2.55 11.27
N ILE A 6 6.07 2.16 11.90
CA ILE A 6 4.72 2.70 11.75
C ILE A 6 4.58 4.00 12.54
N VAL A 7 5.13 5.11 12.03
CA VAL A 7 4.54 6.43 12.33
C VAL A 7 4.65 7.46 11.18
N GLU A 8 5.65 7.38 10.30
CA GLU A 8 5.87 8.46 9.30
C GLU A 8 5.42 8.10 7.88
N GLU A 9 5.43 6.81 7.50
CA GLU A 9 5.05 6.37 6.15
C GLU A 9 3.60 6.67 5.79
N GLY A 10 2.70 6.73 6.78
CA GLY A 10 1.29 7.02 6.56
C GLY A 10 1.01 8.42 5.98
N LYS A 11 1.94 9.37 6.17
CA LYS A 11 1.85 10.74 5.65
C LYS A 11 2.49 10.90 4.27
N ARG A 12 3.36 9.97 3.87
CA ARG A 12 4.02 10.01 2.56
C ARG A 12 3.00 9.93 1.43
N LEU A 13 3.28 10.64 0.36
CA LEU A 13 2.37 10.77 -0.77
C LEU A 13 2.34 9.49 -1.59
N VAL A 14 1.19 9.16 -2.17
CA VAL A 14 1.05 7.96 -3.02
C VAL A 14 1.89 8.03 -4.29
N ILE A 15 2.30 9.23 -4.72
CA ILE A 15 3.16 9.44 -5.89
C ILE A 15 4.64 9.13 -5.61
N GLU A 16 5.03 9.07 -4.33
CA GLU A 16 6.38 8.69 -3.90
C GLU A 16 6.56 7.17 -3.88
N LEU A 17 5.46 6.41 -3.95
CA LEU A 17 5.49 4.96 -4.12
C LEU A 17 5.93 4.60 -5.55
N ALA A 18 6.84 3.64 -5.66
CA ALA A 18 7.16 2.99 -6.93
C ALA A 18 6.03 2.02 -7.33
N SER A 19 5.57 1.24 -6.36
CA SER A 19 4.41 0.37 -6.50
C SER A 19 3.83 0.03 -5.12
N VAL A 20 2.62 -0.53 -5.11
CA VAL A 20 2.05 -1.16 -3.91
C VAL A 20 1.54 -2.54 -4.28
N TYR A 21 1.96 -3.53 -3.49
CA TYR A 21 1.44 -4.89 -3.58
C TYR A 21 0.20 -5.01 -2.71
N VAL A 22 -0.88 -5.58 -3.28
CA VAL A 22 -2.14 -5.81 -2.59
C VAL A 22 -2.51 -7.27 -2.78
N ALA A 23 -2.63 -8.01 -1.69
CA ALA A 23 -3.17 -9.36 -1.69
C ALA A 23 -4.44 -9.43 -0.83
N CYS A 24 -5.45 -10.12 -1.33
CA CYS A 24 -6.65 -10.43 -0.59
C CYS A 24 -6.50 -11.82 0.01
N ASP A 25 -6.48 -11.92 1.34
CA ASP A 25 -6.38 -13.20 2.04
C ASP A 25 -7.64 -14.05 1.81
N ASP A 26 -8.82 -13.40 1.74
CA ASP A 26 -10.11 -14.09 1.57
C ASP A 26 -10.28 -14.82 0.23
N CYS A 27 -9.75 -14.30 -0.87
CA CYS A 27 -9.88 -14.92 -2.20
C CYS A 27 -8.56 -15.40 -2.81
N GLY A 28 -7.43 -15.17 -2.12
CA GLY A 28 -6.09 -15.48 -2.60
C GLY A 28 -5.60 -14.63 -3.78
N HIS A 29 -6.41 -13.71 -4.30
CA HIS A 29 -6.00 -12.87 -5.44
C HIS A 29 -5.06 -11.76 -4.99
N SER A 30 -4.00 -11.55 -5.77
CA SER A 30 -3.05 -10.47 -5.55
C SER A 30 -2.83 -9.67 -6.82
N ARG A 31 -2.48 -8.40 -6.64
CA ARG A 31 -2.17 -7.47 -7.72
C ARG A 31 -1.13 -6.45 -7.27
N ILE A 32 -0.42 -5.90 -8.23
CA ILE A 32 0.53 -4.82 -8.03
C ILE A 32 -0.05 -3.55 -8.67
N LEU A 33 -0.20 -2.50 -7.87
CA LEU A 33 -0.54 -1.18 -8.38
C LEU A 33 0.75 -0.39 -8.59
N TYR A 34 1.16 -0.26 -9.85
CA TYR A 34 2.29 0.57 -10.25
C TYR A 34 1.95 2.06 -10.21
N LEU A 35 2.98 2.92 -10.34
CA LEU A 35 2.85 4.38 -10.35
C LEU A 35 1.67 4.90 -11.20
N SER A 36 1.44 4.37 -12.40
CA SER A 36 0.34 4.82 -13.27
C SER A 36 -1.03 4.68 -12.61
N ASN A 37 -1.25 3.64 -11.82
CA ASN A 37 -2.49 3.46 -11.04
C ASN A 37 -2.52 4.37 -9.82
N LEU A 38 -1.39 4.59 -9.17
CA LEU A 38 -1.26 5.47 -8.01
C LEU A 38 -1.50 6.94 -8.37
N ARG A 39 -1.02 7.38 -9.54
CA ARG A 39 -1.31 8.71 -10.11
C ARG A 39 -2.80 8.91 -10.33
N LYS A 40 -3.47 7.94 -10.96
CA LYS A 40 -4.93 7.97 -11.13
C LYS A 40 -5.65 8.02 -9.78
N ALA A 41 -5.17 7.29 -8.78
CA ALA A 41 -5.73 7.35 -7.44
C ALA A 41 -5.55 8.73 -6.79
N ALA A 42 -4.42 9.39 -7.01
CA ALA A 42 -4.17 10.76 -6.57
C ALA A 42 -5.12 11.78 -7.23
N GLU A 43 -5.37 11.63 -8.54
CA GLU A 43 -6.36 12.44 -9.26
C GLU A 43 -7.79 12.25 -8.70
N LEU A 44 -8.10 11.07 -8.17
CA LEU A 44 -9.36 10.74 -7.49
C LEU A 44 -9.39 11.14 -6.01
N GLY A 45 -8.39 11.90 -5.54
CA GLY A 45 -8.31 12.46 -4.20
C GLY A 45 -7.67 11.54 -3.14
N VAL A 46 -6.93 10.50 -3.54
CA VAL A 46 -6.15 9.67 -2.59
C VAL A 46 -4.71 10.19 -2.54
N GLN A 47 -4.40 11.04 -1.57
CA GLN A 47 -3.12 11.77 -1.59
C GLN A 47 -1.98 11.04 -0.88
N ASN A 48 -2.29 10.34 0.22
CA ASN A 48 -1.28 9.67 1.06
C ASN A 48 -1.54 8.17 1.23
N TYR A 49 -0.52 7.44 1.67
CA TYR A 49 -0.59 6.00 1.85
C TYR A 49 -1.69 5.55 2.82
N ARG A 50 -1.94 6.32 3.89
CA ARG A 50 -3.03 6.00 4.84
C ARG A 50 -4.40 6.03 4.18
N GLU A 51 -4.67 7.03 3.33
CA GLU A 51 -5.91 7.10 2.56
C GLU A 51 -6.01 5.97 1.53
N LEU A 52 -4.88 5.64 0.88
CA LEU A 52 -4.82 4.53 -0.06
C LEU A 52 -5.22 3.21 0.60
N CYS A 53 -4.65 2.89 1.77
CA CYS A 53 -5.01 1.70 2.54
C CYS A 53 -6.50 1.65 2.91
N ARG A 54 -7.11 2.81 3.19
CA ARG A 54 -8.55 2.89 3.52
C ARG A 54 -9.44 2.65 2.30
N LYS A 55 -9.03 3.10 1.11
CA LYS A 55 -9.83 3.01 -0.13
C LYS A 55 -9.56 1.76 -0.96
N ILE A 56 -8.42 1.10 -0.81
CA ILE A 56 -8.11 -0.13 -1.54
C ILE A 56 -9.14 -1.22 -1.21
N ARG A 57 -9.60 -1.91 -2.26
CA ARG A 57 -10.51 -3.06 -2.21
C ARG A 57 -10.01 -4.14 -3.16
N CYS A 58 -10.30 -5.40 -2.86
CA CYS A 58 -10.11 -6.49 -3.83
C CYS A 58 -11.05 -6.30 -5.02
N GLY A 59 -10.52 -6.42 -6.24
CA GLY A 59 -11.29 -6.25 -7.49
C GLY A 59 -12.10 -7.48 -7.89
N GLU A 60 -11.64 -8.68 -7.50
CA GLU A 60 -12.24 -9.96 -7.88
C GLU A 60 -13.33 -10.42 -6.91
N CYS A 61 -13.23 -9.99 -5.64
CA CYS A 61 -14.22 -10.40 -4.67
C CYS A 61 -15.57 -9.73 -4.95
N PRO A 62 -16.70 -10.46 -4.82
CA PRO A 62 -18.02 -9.94 -5.10
C PRO A 62 -18.32 -8.69 -4.27
N LYS A 63 -19.07 -7.75 -4.84
CA LYS A 63 -19.43 -6.45 -4.25
C LYS A 63 -20.51 -6.55 -3.14
N ALA A 64 -20.52 -7.64 -2.37
CA ALA A 64 -21.43 -7.91 -1.26
C ALA A 64 -20.89 -7.36 0.08
N PRO A 65 -21.73 -7.06 1.09
CA PRO A 65 -21.43 -6.12 2.19
C PRO A 65 -20.67 -6.79 3.37
N PRO A 66 -20.36 -6.05 4.45
CA PRO A 66 -19.34 -5.03 4.61
C PRO A 66 -18.18 -5.55 5.50
N ASN A 67 -17.90 -6.85 5.47
CA ASN A 67 -16.82 -7.37 6.32
C ASN A 67 -15.50 -6.81 5.79
N ALA A 68 -14.73 -6.18 6.67
CA ALA A 68 -13.39 -5.74 6.37
C ALA A 68 -12.61 -6.97 5.88
N ARG A 69 -12.36 -7.03 4.57
CA ARG A 69 -11.54 -8.09 3.98
C ARG A 69 -10.13 -7.93 4.48
N ASN A 70 -9.49 -9.05 4.75
CA ASN A 70 -8.14 -9.02 5.25
C ASN A 70 -7.22 -8.81 4.05
N LEU A 71 -6.85 -7.54 3.83
CA LEU A 71 -5.98 -7.14 2.73
C LEU A 71 -4.56 -6.97 3.27
N THR A 72 -3.64 -7.73 2.71
CA THR A 72 -2.22 -7.48 2.91
C THR A 72 -1.78 -6.42 1.91
N ILE A 73 -1.42 -5.24 2.41
CA ILE A 73 -0.96 -4.10 1.61
C ILE A 73 0.51 -3.86 1.96
N ARG A 74 1.40 -3.95 0.97
CA ARG A 74 2.84 -3.74 1.13
C ARG A 74 3.30 -2.62 0.21
N PRO A 75 3.73 -1.47 0.76
CA PRO A 75 4.24 -0.38 -0.03
C PRO A 75 5.65 -0.71 -0.53
N TYR A 76 5.97 -0.27 -1.74
CA TYR A 76 7.33 -0.24 -2.26
C TYR A 76 7.65 1.21 -2.64
N TRP A 77 8.38 1.89 -1.76
CA TRP A 77 8.75 3.30 -1.94
C TRP A 77 9.83 3.43 -3.00
N ARG A 78 9.79 4.52 -3.77
CA ARG A 78 10.97 4.96 -4.52
C ARG A 78 11.95 5.42 -3.45
N CYS A 79 12.96 4.61 -3.14
CA CYS A 79 14.10 5.14 -2.39
C CYS A 79 14.64 6.33 -3.18
N ASP A 80 14.51 7.53 -2.64
CA ASP A 80 15.70 8.35 -2.53
C ASP A 80 16.45 7.72 -1.35
N GLU A 81 17.61 7.13 -1.66
CA GLU A 81 18.55 6.46 -0.77
C GLU A 81 18.31 6.72 0.73
N VAL A 82 17.65 5.79 1.43
CA VAL A 82 17.67 5.76 2.90
C VAL A 82 18.53 4.58 3.30
N GLU A 83 19.74 4.94 3.72
CA GLU A 83 20.81 4.18 4.34
C GLU A 83 20.32 2.88 5.01
N LEU A 84 20.64 1.74 4.39
CA LEU A 84 20.81 0.49 5.11
C LEU A 84 22.16 0.53 5.86
N ASP A 85 22.32 1.48 6.79
CA ASP A 85 23.23 1.27 7.92
C ASP A 85 22.40 0.93 9.15
N GLN A 86 22.01 -0.34 9.22
CA GLN A 86 21.82 -1.00 10.49
C GLN A 86 22.83 -2.14 10.55
N THR A 87 23.97 -1.74 11.07
CA THR A 87 25.07 -2.52 11.62
C THR A 87 24.59 -3.89 12.16
N CYS A 88 25.12 -4.97 11.60
CA CYS A 88 25.12 -6.26 12.27
C CYS A 88 26.56 -6.70 12.53
N ALA A 89 26.82 -6.92 13.82
CA ALA A 89 28.00 -7.47 14.48
C ALA A 89 29.21 -6.54 14.66
#